data_AF-A0A183HKA2-F1
#
_entry.id   AF-A0A183HKA2-F1
#
_cell.length_a   1.000
_cell.length_b   1.000
_cell.length_c   1.000
_cell.angle_alpha   90.00
_cell.angle_beta   90.00
_cell.angle_gamma   90.00
#
_symmetry.space_group_name_H-M   'P 1'
#
loop_
_entity.id
_entity.type
_entity.pdbx_description
1 polymer ?
#
loop_
_entity_poly.entity_id
_entity_poly.type
_entity_poly.pdbx_seq_one_letter_code
_entity_poly.pdbx_strand_id
1 'polypeptide(L)'
;MSEGWDNLPTELLLMIMSHLDAKELARLGNVNYHWKRAGEDNSLWKYLFFKDFTRNSQTYRKVCERWIDEYKLLKFEPPITLTESLRDCPEGLSHVAFSDDGQLFCTTANDASFKIWTATSPVYLLDERYMDDALGWERALSSQFSADNKRLLVTGVKFGGIGEIAIYSVDG
;
A
#
# COMPACT_ATOMS: atom_id res chain seq x y z
N MET A 1 5.35 30.71 42.11
CA MET A 1 5.37 30.37 40.66
C MET A 1 5.56 28.86 40.60
N SER A 2 4.63 28.11 40.01
CA SER A 2 4.78 26.66 39.89
C SER A 2 5.80 26.36 38.81
N GLU A 3 7.04 26.08 39.20
CA GLU A 3 8.08 25.52 38.33
C GLU A 3 7.76 24.04 38.06
N GLY A 4 6.70 23.81 37.26
CA GLY A 4 6.26 22.49 36.85
C GLY A 4 6.45 22.31 35.34
N TRP A 5 6.51 21.05 34.92
CA TRP A 5 6.56 20.66 33.50
C TRP A 5 5.39 21.21 32.67
N ASP A 6 4.30 21.63 33.33
CA ASP A 6 3.14 22.28 32.71
C ASP A 6 3.46 23.65 32.06
N ASN A 7 4.56 24.30 32.46
CA ASN A 7 4.98 25.60 31.93
C ASN A 7 6.06 25.49 30.85
N LEU A 8 6.38 24.27 30.39
CA LEU A 8 7.36 24.08 29.33
C LEU A 8 6.85 24.70 28.01
N PRO A 9 7.67 25.50 27.30
CA PRO A 9 7.33 25.96 25.95
C PRO A 9 6.96 24.79 25.04
N THR A 10 5.92 24.98 24.22
CA THR A 10 5.38 23.94 23.33
C THR A 10 6.45 23.37 22.41
N GLU A 11 7.42 24.19 21.98
CA GLU A 11 8.51 23.80 21.09
C GLU A 11 9.45 22.77 21.73
N LEU A 12 9.77 22.94 23.02
CA LEU A 12 10.59 21.98 23.76
C LEU A 12 9.81 20.70 24.03
N LEU A 13 8.51 20.81 24.28
CA LEU A 13 7.63 19.66 24.45
C LEU A 13 7.55 18.83 23.15
N LEU A 14 7.39 19.49 22.00
CA LEU A 14 7.42 18.85 20.68
C LEU A 14 8.77 18.18 20.39
N MET A 15 9.88 18.82 20.75
CA MET A 15 11.21 18.24 20.58
C MET A 15 11.36 16.94 21.39
N ILE A 16 10.93 16.93 22.66
CA ILE A 16 10.94 15.72 23.49
C ILE A 16 10.02 14.65 22.89
N MET A 17 8.80 15.04 22.53
CA MET A 17 7.79 14.15 21.94
C MET A 17 8.21 13.56 20.60
N SER A 18 9.07 14.24 19.84
CA SER A 18 9.60 13.72 18.55
C SER A 18 10.44 12.44 18.68
N HIS A 19 10.91 12.13 19.88
CA HIS A 19 11.67 10.92 20.18
C HIS A 19 10.80 9.73 20.61
N LEU A 20 9.50 9.94 20.80
CA LEU A 20 8.57 8.93 21.31
C LEU A 20 7.85 8.20 20.18
N ASP A 21 7.38 6.98 20.47
CA ASP A 21 6.52 6.25 19.56
C ASP A 21 5.04 6.68 19.67
N ALA A 22 4.21 6.21 18.72
CA ALA A 22 2.79 6.56 18.69
C ALA A 22 2.02 6.14 19.96
N LYS A 23 2.42 5.04 20.61
CA LYS A 23 1.77 4.52 21.81
C LYS A 23 2.12 5.36 23.03
N GLU A 24 3.37 5.78 23.14
CA GLU A 24 3.88 6.69 24.17
C GLU A 24 3.23 8.08 24.03
N LEU A 25 3.14 8.63 22.83
CA LEU A 25 2.42 9.90 22.59
C LEU A 25 0.95 9.81 22.98
N ALA A 26 0.26 8.73 22.61
CA ALA A 26 -1.12 8.51 23.00
C ALA A 26 -1.30 8.44 24.53
N ARG A 27 -0.33 7.88 25.25
CA ARG A 27 -0.32 7.85 26.72
C ARG A 27 -0.08 9.23 27.31
N LEU A 28 0.88 9.99 26.78
CA LEU A 28 1.18 11.35 27.23
C LEU A 28 0.00 12.31 27.04
N GLY A 29 -0.79 12.11 26.00
CA GLY A 29 -2.01 12.89 25.78
C GLY A 29 -3.07 12.74 26.87
N ASN A 30 -2.93 11.78 27.79
CA ASN A 30 -3.81 11.62 28.95
C ASN A 30 -3.33 12.34 30.22
N VAL A 31 -2.17 13.03 30.18
CA VAL A 31 -1.61 13.73 31.34
C VAL A 31 -2.36 15.03 31.61
N ASN A 32 -2.39 15.95 30.64
CA ASN A 32 -3.12 17.21 30.72
C ASN A 32 -3.48 17.74 29.31
N TYR A 33 -4.25 18.84 29.24
CA TYR A 33 -4.68 19.43 27.97
C TYR A 33 -3.52 19.95 27.10
N HIS A 34 -2.52 20.58 27.69
CA HIS A 34 -1.39 21.15 26.96
C HIS A 34 -0.54 20.05 26.30
N TRP A 35 -0.28 18.96 27.01
CA TRP A 35 0.44 17.78 26.53
C TRP A 35 -0.35 17.03 25.48
N LYS A 36 -1.68 16.92 25.65
CA LYS A 36 -2.56 16.39 24.61
C LYS A 36 -2.46 17.21 23.33
N ARG A 37 -2.55 18.54 23.45
CA ARG A 37 -2.51 19.43 22.28
C ARG A 37 -1.17 19.38 21.55
N ALA A 38 -0.05 19.38 22.29
CA ALA A 38 1.28 19.24 21.69
C ALA A 38 1.51 17.85 21.09
N GLY A 39 1.09 16.80 21.80
CA GLY A 39 1.24 15.41 21.36
C GLY A 39 0.39 15.05 20.15
N GLU A 40 -0.67 15.81 19.85
CA GLU A 40 -1.51 15.65 18.66
C GLU A 40 -1.03 16.51 17.46
N ASP A 41 0.16 17.13 17.54
CA ASP A 41 0.69 17.97 16.47
C ASP A 41 0.94 17.22 15.15
N ASN A 42 0.55 17.84 14.04
CA ASN A 42 0.62 17.23 12.72
C ASN A 42 2.05 16.86 12.29
N SER A 43 3.08 17.59 12.72
CA SER A 43 4.46 17.29 12.35
C SER A 43 4.95 15.96 12.96
N LEU A 44 4.59 15.70 14.22
CA LEU A 44 4.88 14.45 14.93
C LEU A 44 4.20 13.27 14.23
N TRP A 45 2.89 13.36 14.03
CA TRP A 45 2.12 12.26 13.45
C TRP A 45 2.42 12.03 11.98
N LYS A 46 2.75 13.08 11.21
CA LYS A 46 3.22 12.92 9.83
C LYS A 46 4.53 12.11 9.78
N TYR A 47 5.48 12.46 10.63
CA TYR A 47 6.76 11.74 10.70
C TYR A 47 6.53 10.28 11.10
N LEU A 48 5.78 10.03 12.18
CA LEU A 48 5.46 8.67 12.64
C LEU A 48 4.74 7.86 11.58
N PHE A 49 3.78 8.47 10.87
CA PHE A 49 3.06 7.82 9.79
C PHE A 49 4.01 7.28 8.71
N PHE A 50 4.89 8.14 8.17
CA PHE A 50 5.81 7.70 7.12
C PHE A 50 6.88 6.75 7.67
N LYS A 51 7.34 6.94 8.90
CA LYS A 51 8.28 6.03 9.55
C LYS A 51 7.71 4.62 9.70
N ASP A 52 6.44 4.50 10.09
CA ASP A 52 5.84 3.24 10.51
C ASP A 52 5.10 2.50 9.38
N PHE A 53 4.54 3.21 8.39
CA PHE A 53 3.68 2.59 7.36
C PHE A 53 4.20 2.68 5.92
N THR A 54 5.17 3.54 5.61
CA THR A 54 5.43 3.88 4.22
C THR A 54 6.92 3.93 3.91
N ARG A 55 7.34 3.20 2.87
CA ARG A 55 8.72 3.30 2.34
C ARG A 55 8.93 4.50 1.43
N ASN A 56 7.88 4.96 0.74
CA ASN A 56 7.93 6.09 -0.19
C ASN A 56 6.79 7.10 0.05
N SER A 57 7.13 8.30 0.50
CA SER A 57 6.14 9.33 0.81
C SER A 57 5.41 9.90 -0.39
N GLN A 58 5.90 9.67 -1.61
CA GLN A 58 5.37 10.30 -2.83
C GLN A 58 4.11 9.61 -3.35
N THR A 59 3.93 8.32 -3.07
CA THR A 59 2.79 7.54 -3.57
C THR A 59 1.60 7.57 -2.62
N TYR A 60 1.83 7.96 -1.35
CA TYR A 60 0.77 7.99 -0.35
C TYR A 60 -0.22 9.14 -0.61
N ARG A 61 -1.50 8.80 -0.74
CA ARG A 61 -2.58 9.77 -0.85
C ARG A 61 -3.29 9.90 0.49
N LYS A 62 -3.22 11.09 1.07
CA LYS A 62 -3.82 11.40 2.37
C LYS A 62 -5.36 11.49 2.26
N VAL A 63 -6.06 10.88 3.21
CA VAL A 63 -7.53 10.81 3.25
C VAL A 63 -8.10 11.78 4.29
N CYS A 64 -7.53 11.80 5.51
CA CYS A 64 -7.97 12.61 6.63
C CYS A 64 -7.26 13.99 6.67
N GLU A 65 -7.89 14.96 7.33
CA GLU A 65 -7.29 16.29 7.51
C GLU A 65 -6.12 16.29 8.50
N ARG A 66 -6.16 15.46 9.55
CA ARG A 66 -5.12 15.37 10.58
C ARG A 66 -4.30 14.09 10.43
N TRP A 67 -3.00 14.17 10.67
CA TRP A 67 -2.12 13.01 10.56
C TRP A 67 -2.35 11.95 11.63
N ILE A 68 -2.79 12.36 12.83
CA ILE A 68 -3.17 11.40 13.87
C ILE A 68 -4.39 10.55 13.46
N ASP A 69 -5.35 11.15 12.76
CA ASP A 69 -6.54 10.45 12.29
C ASP A 69 -6.18 9.53 11.12
N GLU A 70 -5.28 9.97 10.23
CA GLU A 70 -4.69 9.13 9.18
C GLU A 70 -3.97 7.89 9.75
N TYR A 71 -3.17 8.10 10.79
CA TYR A 71 -2.44 7.04 11.48
C TYR A 71 -3.42 6.03 12.12
N LYS A 72 -4.48 6.52 12.77
CA LYS A 72 -5.52 5.68 13.37
C LYS A 72 -6.31 4.92 12.31
N LEU A 73 -6.65 5.56 11.20
CA LEU A 73 -7.33 4.93 10.06
C LEU A 73 -6.55 3.70 9.61
N LEU A 74 -5.26 3.83 9.30
CA LEU A 74 -4.47 2.67 8.88
C LEU A 74 -4.22 1.65 10.00
N LYS A 75 -4.05 2.11 11.25
CA LYS A 75 -3.68 1.21 12.35
C LYS A 75 -4.85 0.39 12.90
N PHE A 76 -6.05 0.98 12.97
CA PHE A 76 -7.18 0.44 13.73
C PHE A 76 -8.47 0.38 12.92
N GLU A 77 -8.66 1.28 11.95
CA GLU A 77 -9.89 1.39 11.18
C GLU A 77 -9.61 1.28 9.67
N PRO A 78 -8.86 0.25 9.20
CA PRO A 78 -8.52 0.17 7.79
C PRO A 78 -9.82 0.08 6.97
N PRO A 79 -9.98 0.86 5.90
CA PRO A 79 -11.19 0.84 5.10
C PRO A 79 -11.40 -0.56 4.49
N ILE A 80 -12.60 -1.14 4.69
CA ILE A 80 -13.01 -2.46 4.18
C ILE A 80 -14.09 -2.31 3.09
N THR A 81 -14.11 -1.17 2.40
CA THR A 81 -15.13 -0.87 1.39
C THR A 81 -14.80 -1.57 0.09
N LEU A 82 -15.73 -2.38 -0.42
CA LEU A 82 -15.68 -2.88 -1.80
C LEU A 82 -15.95 -1.71 -2.75
N THR A 83 -14.94 -1.27 -3.48
CA THR A 83 -15.06 -0.20 -4.47
C THR A 83 -15.62 -0.73 -5.79
N GLU A 84 -15.05 -1.82 -6.32
CA GLU A 84 -15.33 -2.33 -7.66
C GLU A 84 -15.32 -3.87 -7.71
N SER A 85 -16.09 -4.45 -8.64
CA SER A 85 -16.12 -5.90 -8.90
C SER A 85 -15.78 -6.15 -10.38
N LEU A 86 -14.55 -6.59 -10.62
CA LEU A 86 -14.03 -6.95 -11.93
C LEU A 86 -14.39 -8.41 -12.24
N ARG A 87 -14.98 -8.69 -13.41
CA ARG A 87 -15.51 -10.02 -13.78
C ARG A 87 -14.89 -10.56 -15.06
N ASP A 88 -13.61 -10.28 -15.24
CA ASP A 88 -12.95 -10.41 -16.55
C ASP A 88 -12.25 -11.77 -16.73
N CYS A 89 -12.24 -12.62 -15.70
CA CYS A 89 -11.57 -13.93 -15.70
C CYS A 89 -12.59 -15.04 -15.37
N PRO A 90 -13.41 -15.47 -16.35
CA PRO A 90 -14.51 -16.41 -16.10
C PRO A 90 -14.03 -17.81 -15.70
N GLU A 91 -12.82 -18.21 -16.12
CA GLU A 91 -12.24 -19.52 -15.78
C GLU A 91 -11.54 -19.55 -14.41
N GLY A 92 -11.57 -18.42 -13.69
CA GLY A 92 -11.03 -18.28 -12.35
C GLY A 92 -9.65 -17.66 -12.32
N LEU A 93 -9.48 -16.75 -11.37
CA LEU A 93 -8.22 -16.12 -11.04
C LEU A 93 -7.30 -17.10 -10.32
N SER A 94 -6.02 -17.09 -10.68
CA SER A 94 -4.98 -17.87 -10.02
C SER A 94 -4.14 -17.03 -9.05
N HIS A 95 -3.86 -15.77 -9.39
CA HIS A 95 -3.03 -14.89 -8.57
C HIS A 95 -3.30 -13.40 -8.83
N VAL A 96 -2.98 -12.57 -7.84
CA VAL A 96 -2.98 -11.10 -7.94
C VAL A 96 -1.69 -10.57 -7.31
N ALA A 97 -1.00 -9.66 -8.00
CA ALA A 97 0.20 -8.98 -7.49
C ALA A 97 0.11 -7.48 -7.72
N PHE A 98 0.47 -6.68 -6.72
CA PHE A 98 0.60 -5.22 -6.86
C PHE A 98 2.02 -4.83 -7.23
N SER A 99 2.18 -3.73 -7.96
CA SER A 99 3.48 -3.07 -8.16
C SER A 99 4.01 -2.48 -6.85
N ASP A 100 5.32 -2.29 -6.74
CA ASP A 100 5.96 -1.82 -5.49
C ASP A 100 5.51 -0.40 -5.11
N ASP A 101 5.15 0.42 -6.11
CA ASP A 101 4.61 1.77 -5.91
C ASP A 101 3.09 1.80 -5.65
N GLY A 102 2.43 0.64 -5.72
CA GLY A 102 0.99 0.50 -5.55
C GLY A 102 0.16 1.23 -6.62
N GLN A 103 0.74 1.58 -7.77
CA GLN A 103 0.01 2.23 -8.88
C GLN A 103 -0.65 1.22 -9.82
N LEU A 104 -0.15 -0.01 -9.88
CA LEU A 104 -0.64 -1.07 -10.75
C LEU A 104 -0.91 -2.34 -9.96
N PHE A 105 -1.76 -3.20 -10.52
CA PHE A 105 -1.80 -4.60 -10.14
C PHE A 105 -1.96 -5.50 -11.37
N CYS A 106 -1.49 -6.72 -11.25
CA CYS A 106 -1.59 -7.74 -12.28
C CYS A 106 -2.42 -8.91 -11.75
N THR A 107 -3.32 -9.42 -12.59
CA THR A 107 -4.08 -10.64 -12.34
C THR A 107 -3.65 -11.72 -13.32
N THR A 108 -3.47 -12.95 -12.85
CA THR A 108 -3.30 -14.13 -13.72
C THR A 108 -4.51 -15.06 -13.58
N ALA A 109 -4.82 -15.81 -14.62
CA ALA A 109 -6.00 -16.67 -14.66
C ALA A 109 -5.76 -18.03 -15.32
N ASN A 110 -6.76 -18.90 -15.18
CA ASN A 110 -6.73 -20.27 -15.70
C ASN A 110 -6.94 -20.36 -17.22
N ASP A 111 -7.36 -19.29 -17.88
CA ASP A 111 -7.47 -19.18 -19.34
C ASP A 111 -6.13 -18.77 -19.99
N ALA A 112 -5.01 -19.10 -19.35
CA ALA A 112 -3.67 -18.66 -19.71
C ALA A 112 -3.46 -17.13 -19.81
N SER A 113 -4.39 -16.31 -19.30
CA SER A 113 -4.27 -14.86 -19.37
C SER A 113 -3.51 -14.24 -18.20
N PHE A 114 -2.84 -13.13 -18.49
CA PHE A 114 -2.51 -12.14 -17.47
C PHE A 114 -2.99 -10.76 -17.93
N LYS A 115 -3.43 -9.95 -16.96
CA LYS A 115 -3.97 -8.61 -17.18
C LYS A 115 -3.30 -7.62 -16.25
N ILE A 116 -3.00 -6.42 -16.73
CA ILE A 116 -2.39 -5.33 -15.96
C ILE A 116 -3.43 -4.21 -15.83
N TRP A 117 -3.63 -3.76 -14.60
CA TRP A 117 -4.66 -2.81 -14.21
C TRP A 117 -4.04 -1.62 -13.48
N THR A 118 -4.71 -0.48 -13.51
CA THR A 118 -4.43 0.61 -12.57
C THR A 118 -4.98 0.27 -11.19
N ALA A 119 -4.22 0.55 -10.13
CA ALA A 119 -4.68 0.46 -8.74
C ALA A 119 -5.35 1.78 -8.29
N THR A 120 -6.17 2.37 -9.17
CA THR A 120 -6.91 3.61 -8.93
C THR A 120 -8.38 3.32 -8.62
N SER A 121 -9.13 4.33 -8.19
CA SER A 121 -10.59 4.30 -8.21
C SER A 121 -11.09 5.43 -9.12
N PRO A 122 -11.71 5.14 -10.27
CA PRO A 122 -12.02 3.79 -10.79
C PRO A 122 -10.78 3.01 -11.29
N VAL A 123 -10.91 1.69 -11.44
CA VAL A 123 -9.89 0.79 -12.00
C VAL A 123 -9.96 0.76 -13.53
N TYR A 124 -8.81 0.75 -14.21
CA TYR A 124 -8.70 0.66 -15.66
C TYR A 124 -7.80 -0.50 -16.10
N LEU A 125 -8.22 -1.24 -17.13
CA LEU A 125 -7.37 -2.24 -17.80
C LEU A 125 -6.36 -1.53 -18.70
N LEU A 126 -5.07 -1.76 -18.47
CA LEU A 126 -3.99 -1.21 -19.28
C LEU A 126 -3.53 -2.18 -20.36
N ASP A 127 -3.40 -3.46 -20.02
CA ASP A 127 -2.98 -4.47 -20.98
C ASP A 127 -3.50 -5.86 -20.61
N GLU A 128 -3.64 -6.70 -21.62
CA GLU A 128 -4.11 -8.08 -21.51
C GLU A 128 -3.38 -8.96 -22.51
N ARG A 129 -2.92 -10.12 -22.05
CA ARG A 129 -2.22 -11.10 -22.88
C ARG A 129 -2.69 -12.50 -22.56
N TYR A 130 -2.81 -13.31 -23.60
CA TYR A 130 -3.11 -14.73 -23.53
C TYR A 130 -1.87 -15.52 -23.96
N MET A 131 -1.41 -16.43 -23.09
CA MET A 131 -0.16 -17.17 -23.28
C MET A 131 -0.34 -18.53 -23.94
N ASP A 132 -1.57 -18.93 -24.20
CA ASP A 132 -1.90 -20.10 -25.00
C ASP A 132 -1.37 -19.97 -26.44
N ASP A 133 -1.64 -18.85 -27.11
CA ASP A 133 -1.19 -18.62 -28.49
C ASP A 133 0.31 -18.35 -28.59
N ALA A 134 0.86 -17.58 -27.63
CA ALA A 134 2.26 -17.14 -27.68
C ALA A 134 3.24 -18.20 -27.16
N LEU A 135 2.86 -18.94 -26.12
CA LEU A 135 3.74 -19.87 -25.40
C LEU A 135 3.13 -21.27 -25.25
N GLY A 136 1.89 -21.54 -25.69
CA GLY A 136 1.25 -22.84 -25.50
C GLY A 136 0.92 -23.14 -24.04
N TRP A 137 0.68 -22.10 -23.23
CA TRP A 137 0.29 -22.27 -21.83
C TRP A 137 -1.17 -22.72 -21.72
N GLU A 138 -1.43 -23.61 -20.77
CA GLU A 138 -2.80 -23.91 -20.34
C GLU A 138 -3.27 -22.91 -19.29
N ARG A 139 -2.38 -22.48 -18.39
CA ARG A 139 -2.73 -21.61 -17.26
C ARG A 139 -1.58 -20.66 -16.92
N ALA A 140 -1.93 -19.42 -16.60
CA ALA A 140 -1.04 -18.51 -15.89
C ALA A 140 -1.25 -18.70 -14.39
N LEU A 141 -0.18 -18.80 -13.61
CA LEU A 141 -0.22 -19.28 -12.22
C LEU A 141 0.11 -18.19 -11.20
N SER A 142 1.10 -17.35 -11.48
CA SER A 142 1.55 -16.30 -10.57
C SER A 142 2.24 -15.20 -11.34
N SER A 143 2.31 -14.02 -10.72
CA SER A 143 2.97 -12.85 -11.28
C SER A 143 3.69 -12.06 -10.18
N GLN A 144 4.77 -11.36 -10.57
CA GLN A 144 5.53 -10.50 -9.68
C GLN A 144 6.12 -9.32 -10.44
N PHE A 145 5.81 -8.10 -9.99
CA PHE A 145 6.47 -6.90 -10.50
C PHE A 145 7.92 -6.83 -10.02
N SER A 146 8.79 -6.35 -10.89
CA SER A 146 10.14 -5.92 -10.52
C SER A 146 10.09 -4.70 -9.60
N ALA A 147 11.14 -4.49 -8.79
CA ALA A 147 11.18 -3.41 -7.81
C ALA A 147 11.17 -1.99 -8.43
N ASP A 148 11.55 -1.87 -9.70
CA ASP A 148 11.46 -0.60 -10.46
C ASP A 148 10.15 -0.48 -11.25
N ASN A 149 9.24 -1.46 -11.12
CA ASN A 149 7.95 -1.58 -11.80
C ASN A 149 7.99 -1.64 -13.33
N LYS A 150 9.17 -1.79 -13.94
CA LYS A 150 9.33 -1.76 -15.40
C LYS A 150 9.09 -3.11 -16.07
N ARG A 151 9.20 -4.18 -15.28
CA ARG A 151 9.03 -5.56 -15.73
C ARG A 151 8.07 -6.32 -14.84
N LEU A 152 7.40 -7.28 -15.46
CA LEU A 152 6.52 -8.23 -14.81
C LEU A 152 7.01 -9.64 -15.12
N LEU A 153 7.32 -10.42 -14.08
CA LEU A 153 7.51 -11.85 -14.18
C LEU A 153 6.13 -12.52 -14.13
N VAL A 154 5.88 -13.46 -15.04
CA VAL A 154 4.68 -14.30 -15.03
C VAL A 154 5.11 -15.75 -15.13
N THR A 155 4.55 -16.62 -14.30
CA THR A 155 4.77 -18.06 -14.35
C THR A 155 3.53 -18.76 -14.88
N GLY A 156 3.70 -19.78 -15.69
CA GLY A 156 2.60 -20.58 -16.22
C GLY A 156 2.98 -22.04 -16.39
N VAL A 157 2.03 -22.81 -16.90
CA VAL A 157 2.20 -24.24 -17.18
C VAL A 157 1.72 -24.57 -18.57
N LYS A 158 2.49 -25.38 -19.28
CA LYS A 158 2.18 -25.95 -20.60
C LYS A 158 1.49 -27.30 -20.48
N PHE A 159 0.93 -27.76 -21.61
CA PHE A 159 0.45 -29.13 -21.73
C PHE A 159 1.52 -30.14 -21.30
N GLY A 160 1.14 -31.10 -20.46
CA GLY A 160 2.06 -32.09 -19.87
C GLY A 160 2.72 -31.65 -18.56
N GLY A 161 2.32 -30.52 -17.98
CA GLY A 161 2.72 -30.11 -16.63
C GLY A 161 4.09 -29.43 -16.55
N ILE A 162 4.63 -28.97 -17.68
CA ILE A 162 5.91 -28.27 -17.74
C ILE A 162 5.69 -26.81 -17.33
N GLY A 163 6.31 -26.40 -16.22
CA GLY A 163 6.31 -25.00 -15.77
C GLY A 163 7.25 -24.13 -16.60
N GLU A 164 6.82 -22.90 -16.89
CA GLU A 164 7.61 -21.92 -17.62
C GLU A 164 7.46 -20.53 -16.99
N ILE A 165 8.45 -19.66 -17.25
CA ILE A 165 8.48 -18.28 -16.77
C ILE A 165 8.66 -17.36 -17.98
N ALA A 166 7.84 -16.32 -18.05
CA ALA A 166 7.96 -15.24 -19.01
C ALA A 166 8.25 -13.93 -18.29
N ILE A 167 8.99 -13.03 -18.94
CA ILE A 167 9.22 -11.67 -18.47
C ILE A 167 8.61 -10.72 -19.48
N TYR A 168 7.73 -9.86 -19.00
CA TYR A 168 7.03 -8.83 -19.77
C TYR A 168 7.57 -7.44 -19.42
N SER A 169 7.73 -6.57 -20.42
CA SER A 169 8.07 -5.17 -20.22
C SER A 169 6.79 -4.36 -20.04
N VAL A 170 6.61 -3.74 -18.88
CA VAL A 170 5.44 -2.90 -18.56
C VAL A 170 5.56 -1.53 -19.22
N ASP A 171 6.79 -1.04 -19.34
CA ASP A 171 7.16 0.09 -20.18
C ASP A 171 7.37 -0.46 -21.60
N GLY A 172 6.45 -0.20 -22.53
CA GLY A 172 6.65 -0.52 -23.95
C GLY A 172 7.86 0.20 -24.54
#